data_AF-A0A3M1G7W4-F1
#
_entry.id   AF-A0A3M1G7W4-F1
#
_cell.length_a   1.000
_cell.length_b   1.000
_cell.length_c   1.000
_cell.angle_alpha   90.00
_cell.angle_beta   90.00
_cell.angle_gamma   90.00
#
_symmetry.space_group_name_H-M   'P 1'
#
loop_
_entity.id
_entity.type
_entity.pdbx_description
1 polymer ?
#
loop_
_entity_poly.entity_id
_entity_poly.type
_entity_poly.pdbx_seq_one_letter_code
_entity_poly.pdbx_strand_id
1 'polypeptide(L)'
;MSNSGTNNPITDNPATESSASQQLNPGAALAGVRVLDLTRNFAGPYCTMILGDLGADVVKVERPQGGDDTRRWKPPAWNGESATFLAANRNKRSLAVDLNTPEGVAIVKQLARTADVLVESFRPGSLTKRGLGYEALREENERLIYCSISAYGPTGPQANSPGYDPILQAATGQMELTGAPEGPIARL
;
A
#
# COMPACT_ATOMS: atom_id res chain seq x y z
N MET A 1 -18.20 44.31 -50.03
CA MET A 1 -17.55 43.00 -50.29
C MET A 1 -16.77 42.64 -49.04
N SER A 2 -16.88 41.51 -48.36
CA SER A 2 -17.80 40.37 -48.36
C SER A 2 -17.49 39.62 -47.06
N ASN A 3 -18.55 39.18 -46.41
CA ASN A 3 -18.65 38.35 -45.22
C ASN A 3 -17.75 37.09 -45.24
N SER A 4 -17.20 36.69 -44.08
CA SER A 4 -17.15 35.28 -43.66
C SER A 4 -16.82 35.16 -42.17
N GLY A 5 -17.84 34.92 -41.36
CA GLY A 5 -17.68 34.52 -39.97
C GLY A 5 -17.17 33.09 -39.84
N THR A 6 -16.51 32.81 -38.73
CA THR A 6 -16.45 31.48 -38.14
C THR A 6 -16.77 31.61 -36.66
N ASN A 7 -17.94 31.09 -36.30
CA ASN A 7 -18.35 30.76 -34.94
C ASN A 7 -17.23 30.00 -34.23
N ASN A 8 -16.89 30.39 -33.01
CA ASN A 8 -16.18 29.50 -32.10
C ASN A 8 -17.11 29.20 -30.91
N PRO A 9 -17.79 28.04 -30.89
CA PRO A 9 -18.61 27.63 -29.76
C PRO A 9 -17.68 26.95 -28.76
N ILE A 10 -17.12 27.72 -27.83
CA ILE A 10 -16.60 27.17 -26.58
C ILE A 10 -17.54 27.66 -25.49
N THR A 11 -18.72 27.06 -25.51
CA THR A 11 -19.68 27.09 -24.41
C THR A 11 -19.14 26.28 -23.25
N ASP A 12 -19.31 26.83 -22.04
CA ASP A 12 -19.52 26.16 -20.77
C ASP A 12 -19.01 24.72 -20.68
N ASN A 13 -17.86 24.52 -20.05
CA ASN A 13 -17.53 23.23 -19.47
C ASN A 13 -18.06 23.22 -18.03
N PRO A 14 -19.22 22.60 -17.74
CA PRO A 14 -19.54 22.28 -16.37
C PRO A 14 -18.57 21.16 -15.99
N ALA A 15 -17.49 21.51 -15.29
CA ALA A 15 -16.70 20.56 -14.53
C ALA A 15 -17.62 19.97 -13.45
N THR A 16 -18.44 19.03 -13.91
CA THR A 16 -19.31 18.20 -13.11
C THR A 16 -18.39 17.33 -12.29
N GLU A 17 -18.59 17.38 -10.98
CA GLU A 17 -17.95 16.53 -9.99
C GLU A 17 -18.14 15.06 -10.39
N SER A 18 -17.18 14.52 -11.15
CA SER A 18 -17.06 13.09 -11.35
C SER A 18 -16.54 12.50 -10.05
N SER A 19 -17.45 12.22 -9.12
CA SER A 19 -17.19 11.28 -8.04
C SER A 19 -16.77 9.96 -8.68
N ALA A 20 -15.46 9.73 -8.75
CA ALA A 20 -14.88 8.52 -9.31
C ALA A 20 -15.20 7.35 -8.37
N SER A 21 -16.42 6.84 -8.47
CA SER A 21 -16.69 5.47 -8.09
C SER A 21 -15.84 4.61 -9.01
N GLN A 22 -14.76 4.05 -8.48
CA GLN A 22 -13.98 3.04 -9.18
C GLN A 22 -14.95 1.96 -9.63
N GLN A 23 -15.15 1.86 -10.94
CA GLN A 23 -16.06 0.92 -11.55
C GLN A 23 -15.45 -0.47 -11.35
N LEU A 24 -15.89 -1.17 -10.31
CA LEU A 24 -15.46 -2.54 -10.00
C LEU A 24 -15.75 -3.41 -11.21
N ASN A 25 -14.70 -4.02 -11.77
CA ASN A 25 -14.79 -4.79 -13.01
C ASN A 25 -15.32 -6.20 -12.64
N PRO A 26 -16.58 -6.57 -12.96
CA PRO A 26 -17.20 -7.78 -12.40
C PRO A 26 -16.56 -9.10 -12.85
N GLY A 27 -15.69 -9.06 -13.88
CA GLY A 27 -14.92 -10.21 -14.37
C GLY A 27 -13.47 -10.28 -13.88
N ALA A 28 -13.04 -9.39 -12.97
CA ALA A 28 -11.69 -9.41 -12.43
C ALA A 28 -11.49 -10.56 -11.42
N ALA A 29 -10.28 -11.11 -11.34
CA ALA A 29 -9.98 -12.31 -10.55
C ALA A 29 -10.28 -12.15 -9.04
N LEU A 30 -10.13 -10.94 -8.50
CA LEU A 30 -10.42 -10.61 -7.11
C LEU A 30 -11.59 -9.63 -6.96
N ALA A 31 -12.48 -9.57 -7.95
CA ALA A 31 -13.69 -8.75 -7.85
C ALA A 31 -14.51 -9.13 -6.60
N GLY A 32 -14.87 -8.14 -5.79
CA GLY A 32 -15.63 -8.32 -4.56
C GLY A 32 -14.79 -8.64 -3.32
N VAL A 33 -13.48 -8.90 -3.47
CA VAL A 33 -12.56 -9.11 -2.32
C VAL A 33 -12.21 -7.76 -1.70
N ARG A 34 -12.33 -7.64 -0.38
CA ARG A 34 -11.94 -6.45 0.39
C ARG A 34 -10.61 -6.66 1.09
N VAL A 35 -9.66 -5.76 0.83
CA VAL A 35 -8.32 -5.79 1.39
C VAL A 35 -8.10 -4.59 2.31
N LEU A 36 -7.74 -4.87 3.55
CA LEU A 36 -7.27 -3.88 4.51
C LEU A 36 -5.73 -3.82 4.49
N ASP A 37 -5.20 -2.75 3.91
CA ASP A 37 -3.77 -2.53 3.73
C ASP A 37 -3.22 -1.65 4.87
N LEU A 38 -2.56 -2.27 5.84
CA LEU A 38 -1.82 -1.60 6.92
C LEU A 38 -0.31 -1.51 6.62
N THR A 39 0.09 -1.77 5.37
CA THR A 39 1.50 -1.84 5.00
C THR A 39 2.12 -0.47 4.80
N ARG A 40 3.45 -0.43 4.84
CA ARG A 40 4.27 0.78 4.65
C ARG A 40 5.46 0.49 3.74
N ASN A 41 6.11 1.56 3.27
CA ASN A 41 7.29 1.46 2.42
C ASN A 41 6.95 0.83 1.05
N PHE A 42 7.57 -0.30 0.71
CA PHE A 42 7.49 -0.82 -0.67
C PHE A 42 6.96 -2.25 -0.77
N ALA A 43 7.55 -3.22 -0.06
CA ALA A 43 7.20 -4.64 -0.24
C ALA A 43 5.71 -4.94 0.03
N GLY A 44 5.18 -4.44 1.15
CA GLY A 44 3.76 -4.58 1.47
C GLY A 44 2.84 -3.81 0.51
N PRO A 45 3.10 -2.51 0.24
CA PRO A 45 2.30 -1.77 -0.73
C PRO A 45 2.31 -2.38 -2.13
N TYR A 46 3.43 -2.94 -2.57
CA TYR A 46 3.53 -3.65 -3.85
C TYR A 46 2.65 -4.90 -3.88
N CYS A 47 2.63 -5.68 -2.80
CA CYS A 47 1.72 -6.83 -2.65
C CYS A 47 0.26 -6.41 -2.78
N THR A 48 -0.20 -5.42 -2.01
CA THR A 48 -1.61 -5.00 -2.04
C THR A 48 -1.97 -4.23 -3.30
N MET A 49 -1.00 -3.60 -3.98
CA MET A 49 -1.19 -3.03 -5.32
C MET A 49 -1.52 -4.12 -6.34
N ILE A 50 -0.81 -5.25 -6.32
CA ILE A 50 -1.14 -6.39 -7.20
C ILE A 50 -2.59 -6.87 -6.93
N LEU A 51 -3.00 -6.94 -5.67
CA LEU A 51 -4.39 -7.30 -5.32
C LEU A 51 -5.40 -6.31 -5.90
N GLY A 52 -5.13 -5.00 -5.81
CA GLY A 52 -5.95 -3.96 -6.41
C GLY A 52 -5.97 -4.02 -7.95
N ASP A 53 -4.82 -4.27 -8.58
CA ASP A 53 -4.70 -4.48 -10.04
C ASP A 53 -5.52 -5.69 -10.52
N LEU A 54 -5.68 -6.71 -9.66
CA LEU A 54 -6.54 -7.89 -9.90
C LEU A 54 -8.02 -7.66 -9.55
N GLY A 55 -8.41 -6.44 -9.15
CA GLY A 55 -9.80 -6.02 -8.94
C GLY A 55 -10.29 -6.04 -7.50
N ALA A 56 -9.41 -6.25 -6.51
CA ALA A 56 -9.79 -6.15 -5.10
C ALA A 56 -10.07 -4.68 -4.70
N ASP A 57 -11.00 -4.49 -3.76
CA ASP A 57 -11.24 -3.20 -3.10
C ASP A 57 -10.23 -3.02 -1.96
N VAL A 58 -9.19 -2.22 -2.21
CA VAL A 58 -8.08 -2.02 -1.27
C VAL A 58 -8.24 -0.70 -0.52
N VAL A 59 -8.35 -0.78 0.81
CA VAL A 59 -8.31 0.38 1.70
C VAL A 59 -6.97 0.41 2.43
N LYS A 60 -6.13 1.38 2.09
CA LYS A 60 -4.86 1.65 2.77
C LYS A 60 -5.10 2.55 3.98
N VAL A 61 -4.70 2.08 5.15
CA VAL A 61 -4.70 2.87 6.38
C VAL A 61 -3.33 3.50 6.58
N GLU A 62 -3.32 4.82 6.70
CA GLU A 62 -2.10 5.60 6.81
C GLU A 62 -2.13 6.46 8.08
N ARG A 63 -0.96 6.81 8.61
CA ARG A 63 -0.92 7.75 9.75
C ARG A 63 -1.36 9.15 9.31
N PRO A 64 -2.07 9.92 10.15
CA PRO A 64 -2.48 11.29 9.81
C PRO A 64 -1.30 12.21 9.52
N GLN A 65 -0.17 12.03 10.22
CA GLN A 65 1.02 12.84 10.03
C GLN A 65 1.84 12.34 8.83
N GLY A 66 1.46 12.77 7.64
CA GLY A 66 2.23 12.60 6.41
C GLY A 66 2.14 11.22 5.76
N GLY A 67 1.27 10.34 6.24
CA GLY A 67 0.96 9.05 5.62
C GLY A 67 2.16 8.09 5.51
N ASP A 68 2.12 7.24 4.47
CA ASP A 68 3.21 6.34 4.08
C ASP A 68 4.52 7.11 3.84
N ASP A 69 5.65 6.58 4.33
CA ASP A 69 6.97 7.18 4.16
C ASP A 69 7.32 7.42 2.68
N THR A 70 6.85 6.56 1.78
CA THR A 70 7.11 6.67 0.35
C THR A 70 6.52 7.93 -0.28
N ARG A 71 5.50 8.56 0.31
CA ARG A 71 4.96 9.86 -0.16
C ARG A 71 6.03 10.95 -0.24
N ARG A 72 7.07 10.84 0.59
CA ARG A 72 8.20 11.78 0.67
C ARG A 72 9.46 11.31 -0.06
N TRP A 73 9.48 10.09 -0.61
CA TRP A 73 10.63 9.57 -1.34
C TRP A 73 10.72 10.23 -2.72
N LYS A 74 11.47 11.33 -2.78
CA LYS A 74 11.68 12.13 -3.99
C LYS A 74 13.17 12.51 -4.06
N PRO A 75 13.74 12.66 -5.26
CA PRO A 75 13.18 12.38 -6.60
C PRO A 75 13.16 10.86 -6.96
N PRO A 76 12.43 10.44 -8.02
CA PRO A 76 11.61 11.24 -8.93
C PRO A 76 10.21 11.57 -8.40
N ALA A 77 9.60 12.65 -8.91
CA ALA A 77 8.26 13.08 -8.56
C ALA A 77 7.42 13.34 -9.83
N TRP A 78 6.12 13.07 -9.75
CA TRP A 78 5.13 13.38 -10.78
C TRP A 78 4.05 14.29 -10.19
N ASN A 79 3.84 15.47 -10.79
CA ASN A 79 2.90 16.48 -10.27
C ASN A 79 3.08 16.79 -8.77
N GLY A 80 4.33 16.86 -8.32
CA GLY A 80 4.64 17.15 -6.92
C GLY A 80 4.46 15.95 -5.98
N GLU A 81 4.04 14.78 -6.47
CA GLU A 81 3.89 13.54 -5.70
C GLU A 81 5.01 12.54 -5.95
N SER A 82 5.33 11.69 -4.97
CA SER A 82 6.40 10.70 -5.10
C SER A 82 6.03 9.67 -6.16
N ALA A 83 6.88 9.49 -7.17
CA ALA A 83 6.64 8.50 -8.22
C ALA A 83 6.60 7.08 -7.63
N THR A 84 7.42 6.80 -6.61
CA THR A 84 7.42 5.51 -5.90
C THR A 84 6.09 5.25 -5.18
N PHE A 85 5.55 6.27 -4.50
CA PHE A 85 4.26 6.14 -3.83
C PHE A 85 3.15 5.87 -4.85
N LEU A 86 3.08 6.67 -5.92
CA LEU A 86 2.08 6.51 -6.98
C LEU A 86 2.17 5.14 -7.64
N ALA A 87 3.40 4.68 -7.94
CA ALA A 87 3.62 3.38 -8.57
C ALA A 87 3.14 2.23 -7.67
N ALA A 88 3.45 2.25 -6.37
CA ALA A 88 3.13 1.16 -5.45
C ALA A 88 1.76 1.27 -4.75
N ASN A 89 0.97 2.32 -5.01
CA ASN A 89 -0.31 2.55 -4.33
C ASN A 89 -1.47 2.95 -5.25
N ARG A 90 -1.34 2.79 -6.57
CA ARG A 90 -2.49 2.85 -7.49
C ARG A 90 -3.55 1.80 -7.12
N ASN A 91 -4.79 2.04 -7.53
CA ASN A 91 -5.95 1.16 -7.25
C ASN A 91 -6.28 0.99 -5.76
N LYS A 92 -5.85 1.91 -4.90
CA LYS A 92 -6.17 1.92 -3.47
C LYS A 92 -6.90 3.19 -3.07
N ARG A 93 -7.82 3.05 -2.13
CA ARG A 93 -8.38 4.16 -1.35
C ARG A 93 -7.51 4.38 -0.12
N SER A 94 -7.40 5.63 0.35
CA SER A 94 -6.58 5.98 1.52
C SER A 94 -7.45 6.50 2.65
N LEU A 95 -7.19 6.03 3.87
CA LEU A 95 -7.83 6.48 5.11
C LEU A 95 -6.76 6.83 6.15
N ALA A 96 -6.77 8.06 6.64
CA ALA A 96 -5.86 8.49 7.70
C ALA A 96 -6.39 8.07 9.09
N VAL A 97 -5.64 7.24 9.82
CA VAL A 97 -6.00 6.74 11.16
C VAL A 97 -4.77 6.69 12.05
N ASP A 98 -4.88 7.25 13.27
CA ASP A 98 -3.82 7.15 14.27
C ASP A 98 -3.94 5.86 15.09
N LEU A 99 -3.10 4.87 14.77
CA LEU A 99 -3.09 3.58 15.48
C LEU A 99 -2.54 3.65 16.90
N ASN A 100 -2.10 4.82 17.37
CA ASN A 100 -1.68 5.04 18.76
C ASN A 100 -2.84 5.40 19.68
N THR A 101 -4.04 5.66 19.16
CA THR A 101 -5.22 5.94 19.99
C THR A 101 -6.17 4.74 20.01
N PRO A 102 -6.94 4.56 21.10
CA PRO A 102 -7.98 3.53 21.18
C PRO A 102 -9.00 3.63 20.04
N GLU A 103 -9.36 4.83 19.62
CA GLU A 103 -10.33 5.08 18.55
C GLU A 103 -9.77 4.64 17.20
N GLY A 104 -8.48 4.89 16.93
CA GLY A 104 -7.85 4.44 15.70
C GLY A 104 -7.74 2.92 15.62
N VAL A 105 -7.43 2.26 16.74
CA VAL A 105 -7.48 0.79 16.85
C VAL A 105 -8.91 0.28 16.61
N ALA A 106 -9.93 0.92 17.18
CA ALA A 106 -11.32 0.54 16.98
C ALA A 106 -11.78 0.68 15.53
N ILE A 107 -11.35 1.73 14.81
CA ILE A 107 -11.61 1.91 13.38
C ILE A 107 -11.03 0.75 12.57
N VAL A 108 -9.77 0.36 12.84
CA VAL A 108 -9.15 -0.76 12.12
C VAL A 108 -9.87 -2.08 12.41
N LYS A 109 -10.25 -2.33 13.67
CA LYS A 109 -11.06 -3.50 14.02
C LYS A 109 -12.39 -3.52 13.27
N GLN A 110 -13.07 -2.38 13.17
CA GLN A 110 -14.32 -2.25 12.43
C GLN A 110 -14.13 -2.57 10.93
N LEU A 111 -13.05 -2.08 10.32
CA LEU A 111 -12.72 -2.42 8.93
C LEU A 111 -12.43 -3.92 8.78
N ALA A 112 -11.64 -4.50 9.69
CA ALA A 112 -11.25 -5.91 9.68
C ALA A 112 -12.44 -6.88 9.78
N ARG A 113 -13.52 -6.50 10.48
CA ARG A 113 -14.78 -7.27 10.54
C ARG A 113 -15.42 -7.52 9.19
N THR A 114 -15.14 -6.67 8.20
CA THR A 114 -15.75 -6.74 6.86
C THR A 114 -14.73 -7.01 5.74
N ALA A 115 -13.45 -7.10 6.09
CA ALA A 115 -12.37 -7.40 5.16
C ALA A 115 -12.23 -8.91 4.97
N ASP A 116 -11.81 -9.32 3.78
CA ASP A 116 -11.45 -10.71 3.49
C ASP A 116 -9.96 -10.95 3.77
N VAL A 117 -9.13 -9.93 3.50
CA VAL A 117 -7.67 -9.99 3.68
C VAL A 117 -7.20 -8.76 4.43
N LEU A 118 -6.32 -8.94 5.41
CA LEU A 118 -5.52 -7.88 6.00
C LEU A 118 -4.06 -8.14 5.67
N VAL A 119 -3.36 -7.13 5.15
CA VAL A 119 -1.91 -7.17 4.92
C VAL A 119 -1.22 -6.11 5.75
N GLU A 120 -0.16 -6.49 6.46
CA GLU A 120 0.61 -5.58 7.29
C GLU A 120 2.12 -5.81 7.18
N SER A 121 2.89 -4.77 7.44
CA SER A 121 4.35 -4.80 7.35
C SER A 121 5.01 -4.05 8.51
N PHE A 122 4.46 -4.20 9.72
CA PHE A 122 5.06 -3.68 10.94
C PHE A 122 6.16 -4.60 11.44
N ARG A 123 6.97 -4.11 12.39
CA ARG A 123 7.88 -4.98 13.12
C ARG A 123 7.08 -6.07 13.84
N PRO A 124 7.57 -7.32 13.87
CA PRO A 124 6.90 -8.41 14.57
C PRO A 124 6.47 -8.02 15.99
N GLY A 125 5.23 -8.38 16.35
CA GLY A 125 4.61 -8.08 17.64
C GLY A 125 4.10 -6.64 17.80
N SER A 126 4.39 -5.71 16.88
CA SER A 126 3.95 -4.31 17.03
C SER A 126 2.43 -4.15 16.98
N LEU A 127 1.74 -4.86 16.08
CA LEU A 127 0.27 -4.82 16.01
C LEU A 127 -0.37 -5.67 17.10
N THR A 128 0.27 -6.78 17.51
CA THR A 128 -0.18 -7.59 18.66
C THR A 128 -0.30 -6.75 19.92
N LYS A 129 0.70 -5.90 20.22
CA LYS A 129 0.67 -4.97 21.37
C LYS A 129 -0.46 -3.94 21.30
N ARG A 130 -1.02 -3.69 20.12
CA ARG A 130 -2.14 -2.77 19.88
C ARG A 130 -3.49 -3.48 19.79
N GLY A 131 -3.54 -4.80 20.01
CA GLY A 131 -4.77 -5.59 19.83
C GLY A 131 -5.19 -5.75 18.37
N LEU A 132 -4.24 -5.62 17.43
CA LEU A 132 -4.44 -5.74 15.98
C LEU A 132 -3.63 -6.91 15.39
N GLY A 133 -3.10 -7.80 16.23
CA GLY A 133 -2.44 -9.03 15.78
C GLY A 133 -3.46 -10.10 15.37
N TYR A 134 -2.97 -11.18 14.75
CA TYR A 134 -3.81 -12.25 14.22
C TYR A 134 -4.85 -12.78 15.22
N GLU A 135 -4.45 -13.20 16.41
CA GLU A 135 -5.38 -13.79 17.40
C GLU A 135 -6.52 -12.82 17.75
N ALA A 136 -6.20 -11.55 18.02
CA ALA A 136 -7.20 -10.55 18.37
C ALA A 136 -8.15 -10.21 17.22
N LEU A 137 -7.68 -10.27 15.97
CA LEU A 137 -8.54 -9.98 14.80
C LEU A 137 -9.31 -11.21 14.32
N ARG A 138 -8.82 -12.42 14.59
CA ARG A 138 -9.55 -13.66 14.35
C ARG A 138 -10.83 -13.72 15.18
N GLU A 139 -10.79 -13.23 16.42
CA GLU A 139 -11.99 -13.08 17.26
C GLU A 139 -13.02 -12.10 16.67
N GLU A 140 -12.58 -11.10 15.91
CA GLU A 140 -13.46 -10.12 15.25
C GLU A 140 -14.00 -10.65 13.91
N ASN A 141 -13.22 -11.50 13.23
CA ASN A 141 -13.57 -12.09 11.94
C ASN A 141 -12.78 -13.41 11.72
N GLU A 142 -13.43 -14.53 11.98
CA GLU A 142 -12.82 -15.87 11.85
C GLU A 142 -12.44 -16.23 10.40
N ARG A 143 -13.01 -15.53 9.41
CA ARG A 143 -12.73 -15.75 7.98
C ARG A 143 -11.57 -14.91 7.46
N LEU A 144 -11.04 -13.99 8.28
CA LEU A 144 -10.01 -13.05 7.86
C LEU A 144 -8.70 -13.76 7.54
N ILE A 145 -8.19 -13.55 6.33
CA ILE A 145 -6.83 -13.93 5.96
C ILE A 145 -5.89 -12.83 6.45
N TYR A 146 -5.02 -13.16 7.41
CA TYR A 146 -4.02 -12.24 7.95
C TYR A 146 -2.65 -12.52 7.35
N CYS A 147 -2.10 -11.56 6.62
CA CYS A 147 -0.78 -11.63 6.00
C CYS A 147 0.18 -10.63 6.64
N SER A 148 1.29 -11.14 7.21
CA SER A 148 2.37 -10.33 7.77
C SER A 148 3.60 -10.41 6.87
N ILE A 149 4.16 -9.25 6.51
CA ILE A 149 5.38 -9.16 5.72
C ILE A 149 6.46 -8.51 6.58
N SER A 150 7.47 -9.30 6.96
CA SER A 150 8.69 -8.83 7.63
C SER A 150 9.92 -9.39 6.93
N ALA A 151 11.06 -8.73 7.15
CA ALA A 151 12.29 -9.05 6.44
C ALA A 151 12.87 -10.45 6.72
N TYR A 152 12.79 -10.89 7.97
CA TYR A 152 13.33 -12.18 8.42
C TYR A 152 12.24 -13.14 8.95
N GLY A 153 10.96 -12.82 8.70
CA GLY A 153 9.84 -13.56 9.27
C GLY A 153 9.57 -13.22 10.75
N PRO A 154 8.56 -13.87 11.36
CA PRO A 154 8.14 -13.59 12.73
C PRO A 154 8.91 -14.40 13.80
N THR A 155 9.74 -15.35 13.39
CA THR A 155 10.45 -16.29 14.27
C THR A 155 11.96 -16.30 14.01
N GLY A 156 12.71 -16.88 14.94
CA GLY A 156 14.17 -17.00 14.83
C GLY A 156 14.95 -15.79 15.38
N PRO A 157 16.29 -15.90 15.41
CA PRO A 157 17.15 -14.93 16.09
C PRO A 157 17.12 -13.53 15.46
N GLN A 158 16.77 -13.44 14.18
CA GLN A 158 16.72 -12.18 13.42
C GLN A 158 15.30 -11.61 13.27
N ALA A 159 14.28 -12.18 13.92
CA ALA A 159 12.88 -11.73 13.77
C ALA A 159 12.70 -10.23 14.05
N ASN A 160 13.47 -9.67 15.00
CA ASN A 160 13.41 -8.26 15.37
C ASN A 160 14.51 -7.40 14.72
N SER A 161 15.34 -7.97 13.85
CA SER A 161 16.37 -7.24 13.14
C SER A 161 15.77 -6.22 12.16
N PRO A 162 16.40 -5.06 11.95
CA PRO A 162 16.02 -4.17 10.87
C PRO A 162 16.25 -4.88 9.52
N GLY A 163 15.31 -4.73 8.59
CA GLY A 163 15.44 -5.35 7.28
C GLY A 163 14.94 -4.44 6.19
N TYR A 164 15.89 -3.68 5.63
CA TYR A 164 15.71 -2.92 4.41
C TYR A 164 16.35 -3.70 3.26
N ASP A 165 15.91 -3.40 2.05
CA ASP A 165 16.32 -4.09 0.82
C ASP A 165 17.85 -4.31 0.71
N PRO A 166 18.73 -3.30 0.89
CA PRO A 166 20.17 -3.55 0.81
C PRO A 166 20.71 -4.53 1.86
N ILE A 167 20.13 -4.56 3.06
CA ILE A 167 20.54 -5.49 4.12
C ILE A 167 20.15 -6.92 3.72
N LEU A 168 18.96 -7.08 3.13
CA LEU A 168 18.48 -8.38 2.65
C LEU A 168 19.29 -8.87 1.44
N GLN A 169 19.62 -7.99 0.50
CA GLN A 169 20.49 -8.33 -0.63
C GLN A 169 21.87 -8.79 -0.15
N ALA A 170 22.45 -8.12 0.86
CA ALA A 170 23.71 -8.54 1.46
C ALA A 170 23.57 -9.90 2.19
N ALA A 171 22.55 -10.04 3.04
CA ALA A 171 22.35 -11.22 3.88
C ALA A 171 22.01 -12.50 3.08
N THR A 172 21.45 -12.36 1.88
CA THR A 172 21.08 -13.48 1.00
C THR A 172 22.17 -13.84 -0.01
N GLY A 173 23.29 -13.14 -0.02
CA GLY A 173 24.38 -13.35 -0.98
C GLY A 173 24.14 -12.73 -2.37
N GLN A 174 23.03 -12.01 -2.58
CA GLN A 174 22.75 -11.39 -3.88
C GLN A 174 23.81 -10.36 -4.28
N MET A 175 24.33 -9.60 -3.31
CA MET A 175 25.39 -8.62 -3.59
C MET A 175 26.71 -9.28 -4.03
N GLU A 176 27.01 -10.49 -3.54
CA GLU A 176 28.21 -11.23 -3.95
C GLU A 176 28.12 -11.68 -5.42
N LEU A 177 26.91 -12.01 -5.86
CA LEU A 177 26.64 -12.46 -7.24
C LEU A 177 26.45 -11.29 -8.23
N THR A 178 26.46 -10.05 -7.77
CA THR A 178 26.14 -8.86 -8.57
C THR A 178 27.36 -7.96 -8.71
N GLY A 179 27.80 -7.73 -9.95
CA GLY A 179 28.95 -6.87 -10.26
C GLY A 179 29.83 -7.46 -11.36
N ALA A 180 30.93 -6.77 -11.67
CA ALA A 180 31.96 -7.32 -12.54
C ALA A 180 32.77 -8.40 -11.78
N PRO A 181 33.29 -9.45 -12.44
CA PRO A 181 33.99 -10.56 -11.78
C PRO A 181 35.16 -10.16 -10.86
N GLU A 182 35.86 -9.05 -11.17
CA GLU A 182 36.94 -8.50 -10.35
C GLU A 182 36.63 -7.08 -9.83
N GLY A 183 35.34 -6.72 -9.82
CA GLY A 183 34.85 -5.45 -9.30
C GLY A 183 34.45 -5.54 -7.82
N PRO A 184 34.19 -4.39 -7.16
CA PRO A 184 33.56 -4.39 -5.85
C PRO A 184 32.16 -5.00 -5.92
N ILE A 185 31.71 -5.60 -4.81
CA ILE A 185 30.33 -6.07 -4.67
C ILE A 185 29.35 -4.92 -4.92
N ALA A 186 28.29 -5.21 -5.68
CA ALA A 186 27.28 -4.23 -6.04
C ALA A 186 25.90 -4.69 -5.58
N ARG A 187 25.03 -3.71 -5.29
CA ARG A 187 23.60 -3.97 -5.13
C ARG A 187 22.93 -4.01 -6.50
N LEU A 188 21.76 -4.63 -6.57
CA LEU A 188 20.92 -4.62 -7.77
C LEU A 188 20.37 -3.21 -8.07
#